data_AF-A0A0R3THH1-F1
#
_entry.id   AF-A0A0R3THH1-F1
#
_cell.length_a   1.000
_cell.length_b   1.000
_cell.length_c   1.000
_cell.angle_alpha   90.00
_cell.angle_beta   90.00
_cell.angle_gamma   90.00
#
_symmetry.space_group_name_H-M   'P 1'
#
loop_
_entity.id
_entity.type
_entity.pdbx_description
1 polymer ?
#
loop_
_entity_poly.entity_id
_entity_poly.type
_entity_poly.pdbx_seq_one_letter_code
_entity_poly.pdbx_strand_id
1 'polypeptide(L)'
;MGEYGLSSWLTGFEELAARNYESVRVNFALAILHTDFGEYEEAAEYYRAVLELFEKAINLSPNSLQARHNYCVAVIEDTGDLERGEECLKSASSLADSNNPNDEFVFRHLAMIRAKRQARDPLT
;
A
#
# COMPACT_ATOMS: atom_id res chain seq x y z
N MET A 1 -6.23 -3.13 -22.41
CA MET A 1 -5.22 -3.91 -21.67
C MET A 1 -3.89 -3.19 -21.91
N GLY A 2 -3.18 -2.54 -21.00
CA GLY A 2 -3.23 -2.48 -19.55
C GLY A 2 -1.78 -2.30 -19.07
N GLU A 3 -1.21 -1.10 -19.17
CA GLU A 3 0.19 -0.83 -18.76
C GLU A 3 0.33 0.31 -17.73
N TYR A 4 -0.70 1.13 -17.51
CA TYR A 4 -0.66 2.25 -16.55
C TYR A 4 -0.76 1.84 -15.08
N GLY A 5 -0.98 0.54 -14.83
CA GLY A 5 -1.17 0.00 -13.49
C GLY A 5 0.12 -0.42 -12.78
N LEU A 6 1.27 -0.50 -13.46
CA LEU A 6 2.56 -0.88 -12.85
C LEU A 6 3.51 0.31 -12.67
N SER A 7 3.41 1.34 -13.50
CA SER A 7 4.32 2.50 -13.47
C SER A 7 4.17 3.34 -12.21
N SER A 8 2.94 3.60 -11.76
CA SER A 8 2.68 4.41 -10.56
C SER A 8 3.13 3.75 -9.25
N TRP A 9 3.08 2.42 -9.17
CA TRP A 9 3.61 1.69 -8.01
C TRP A 9 5.14 1.77 -7.97
N LEU A 10 5.78 1.61 -9.12
CA LEU A 10 7.23 1.65 -9.25
C LEU A 10 7.81 3.00 -8.84
N THR A 11 7.18 4.12 -9.20
CA THR A 11 7.67 5.48 -8.88
C THR A 11 7.87 5.69 -7.38
N GLY A 12 6.96 5.18 -6.55
CA GLY A 12 7.09 5.26 -5.09
C GLY A 12 8.16 4.36 -4.50
N PHE A 13 8.35 3.19 -5.10
CA PHE A 13 9.44 2.30 -4.74
C PHE A 13 10.80 2.84 -5.16
N GLU A 14 10.88 3.62 -6.24
CA GLU A 14 12.11 4.25 -6.72
C GLU A 14 12.61 5.36 -5.77
N GLU A 15 11.72 6.18 -5.20
CA GLU A 15 12.10 7.17 -4.15
C GLU A 15 12.66 6.50 -2.89
N LEU A 16 12.13 5.34 -2.51
CA LEU A 16 12.62 4.55 -1.37
C LEU A 16 13.91 3.81 -1.72
N ALA A 17 14.00 3.21 -2.91
CA ALA A 17 15.20 2.52 -3.39
C ALA A 17 16.40 3.47 -3.54
N ALA A 18 16.18 4.71 -3.98
CA ALA A 18 17.24 5.73 -4.11
C ALA A 18 17.96 6.08 -2.80
N ARG A 19 17.41 5.69 -1.65
CA ARG A 19 18.04 5.84 -0.32
C ARG A 19 18.62 4.53 0.22
N ASN A 20 18.95 3.56 -0.64
CA ASN A 20 19.50 2.24 -0.29
C ASN A 20 18.53 1.30 0.46
N TYR A 21 17.22 1.38 0.19
CA TYR A 21 16.21 0.47 0.74
C TYR A 21 15.76 -0.63 -0.24
N GLU A 22 16.69 -1.31 -0.95
CA GLU A 22 16.35 -2.46 -1.82
C GLU A 22 15.46 -3.53 -1.12
N SER A 23 15.52 -3.56 0.22
CA SER A 23 14.70 -4.37 1.11
C SER A 23 13.18 -4.26 0.87
N VAL A 24 12.60 -3.07 0.63
CA VAL A 24 11.12 -2.93 0.67
C VAL A 24 10.44 -3.75 -0.43
N ARG A 25 10.93 -3.67 -1.67
CA ARG A 25 10.33 -4.37 -2.83
C ARG A 25 10.42 -5.89 -2.67
N VAL A 26 11.59 -6.38 -2.27
CA VAL A 26 11.85 -7.80 -2.12
C VAL A 26 11.05 -8.36 -0.96
N ASN A 27 11.06 -7.71 0.21
CA ASN A 27 10.30 -8.17 1.37
C ASN A 27 8.79 -8.11 1.07
N PHE A 28 8.29 -7.07 0.40
CA PHE A 28 6.87 -7.00 0.08
C PHE A 28 6.44 -8.10 -0.91
N ALA A 29 7.27 -8.40 -1.91
CA ALA A 29 7.02 -9.51 -2.84
C ALA A 29 7.08 -10.88 -2.14
N LEU A 30 8.03 -11.08 -1.23
CA LEU A 30 8.12 -12.29 -0.41
C LEU A 30 6.89 -12.43 0.48
N ALA A 31 6.44 -11.36 1.13
CA ALA A 31 5.24 -11.37 1.96
C ALA A 31 4.00 -11.84 1.20
N ILE A 32 3.79 -11.31 -0.01
CA ILE A 32 2.68 -11.72 -0.89
C ILE A 32 2.85 -13.19 -1.30
N LEU A 33 4.05 -13.59 -1.71
CA LEU A 33 4.32 -14.97 -2.15
C LEU A 33 4.06 -16.00 -1.03
N HIS A 34 4.54 -15.72 0.18
CA HIS A 34 4.29 -16.56 1.36
C HIS A 34 2.80 -16.59 1.71
N THR A 35 2.09 -15.45 1.57
CA THR A 35 0.62 -15.39 1.75
C THR A 35 -0.10 -16.31 0.76
N ASP A 36 0.29 -16.30 -0.52
CA ASP A 36 -0.27 -17.15 -1.57
C ASP A 36 0.00 -18.64 -1.31
N PHE A 37 1.11 -18.97 -0.64
CA PHE A 37 1.43 -20.34 -0.20
C PHE A 37 0.78 -20.73 1.13
N GLY A 38 0.11 -19.81 1.84
CA GLY A 38 -0.48 -20.05 3.15
C GLY A 38 0.52 -20.07 4.30
N GLU A 39 1.74 -19.59 4.07
CA GLU A 39 2.84 -19.46 5.03
C GLU A 39 2.73 -18.11 5.76
N TYR A 40 1.65 -17.98 6.54
CA TYR A 40 1.25 -16.68 7.10
C TYR A 40 2.20 -16.13 8.17
N GLU A 41 2.92 -17.00 8.89
CA GLU A 41 3.87 -16.57 9.92
C GLU A 41 5.08 -15.89 9.26
N GLU A 42 5.65 -16.52 8.24
CA GLU A 42 6.72 -15.98 7.41
C GLU A 42 6.27 -14.71 6.67
N ALA A 43 5.06 -14.71 6.09
CA ALA A 43 4.50 -13.53 5.44
C ALA A 43 4.44 -12.32 6.38
N ALA A 44 3.98 -12.52 7.63
CA ALA A 44 3.87 -11.47 8.62
C ALA A 44 5.23 -10.87 9.02
N GLU A 45 6.31 -11.66 9.01
CA GLU A 45 7.66 -11.13 9.25
C GLU A 45 8.08 -10.16 8.13
N TYR A 46 7.84 -10.54 6.89
CA TYR A 46 8.16 -9.71 5.73
C TYR A 46 7.29 -8.44 5.67
N TYR A 47 5.98 -8.54 5.96
CA TYR A 47 5.12 -7.37 6.04
C TYR A 47 5.55 -6.41 7.15
N ARG A 48 5.92 -6.93 8.33
CA ARG A 48 6.42 -6.09 9.43
C ARG A 48 7.66 -5.30 9.03
N ALA A 49 8.63 -5.95 8.40
CA ALA A 49 9.84 -5.28 7.90
C ALA A 49 9.51 -4.16 6.89
N VAL A 50 8.54 -4.40 6.01
CA VAL A 50 8.06 -3.41 5.04
C VAL A 50 7.37 -2.22 5.73
N LEU A 51 6.49 -2.49 6.69
CA LEU A 51 5.77 -1.48 7.44
C LEU A 51 6.72 -0.55 8.20
N GLU A 52 7.74 -1.09 8.88
CA GLU A 52 8.77 -0.29 9.56
C GLU A 52 9.53 0.65 8.61
N LEU A 53 9.80 0.20 7.38
CA LEU A 53 10.48 1.02 6.37
C LEU A 53 9.58 2.14 5.85
N PHE A 54 8.29 1.87 5.63
CA PHE A 54 7.33 2.91 5.28
C PHE A 54 7.10 3.91 6.42
N GLU A 55 7.06 3.46 7.68
CA GLU A 55 6.98 4.36 8.84
C GLU A 55 8.18 5.30 8.91
N LYS A 56 9.39 4.79 8.69
CA LYS A 56 10.61 5.62 8.58
C LYS A 56 10.49 6.63 7.44
N ALA A 57 9.98 6.22 6.28
CA ALA A 57 9.78 7.11 5.14
C ALA A 57 8.75 8.22 5.44
N ILE A 58 7.65 7.89 6.10
CA ILE A 58 6.61 8.84 6.53
C ILE A 58 7.19 9.81 7.57
N ASN A 59 8.00 9.34 8.51
CA ASN A 59 8.66 10.23 9.49
C ASN A 59 9.64 11.21 8.83
N LEU A 60 10.34 10.78 7.79
CA LEU A 60 11.27 11.63 7.02
C LEU A 60 10.54 12.60 6.08
N SER A 61 9.40 12.18 5.52
CA SER A 61 8.58 13.00 4.62
C SER A 61 7.09 12.85 4.98
N PRO A 62 6.60 13.59 5.99
CA PRO A 62 5.24 13.43 6.51
C PRO A 62 4.12 13.69 5.50
N ASN A 63 4.43 14.44 4.44
CA ASN A 63 3.50 14.77 3.36
C ASN A 63 3.68 13.90 2.11
N SER A 64 4.48 12.83 2.16
CA SER A 64 4.60 11.89 1.06
C SER A 64 3.30 11.08 0.92
N LEU A 65 2.48 11.46 -0.07
CA LEU A 65 1.27 10.74 -0.45
C LEU A 65 1.58 9.26 -0.75
N GLN A 66 2.65 9.03 -1.50
CA GLN A 66 3.04 7.71 -1.95
C GLN A 66 3.51 6.80 -0.80
N ALA A 67 4.31 7.32 0.15
CA ALA A 67 4.75 6.52 1.29
C ALA A 67 3.58 6.14 2.20
N ARG A 68 2.65 7.08 2.47
CA ARG A 68 1.43 6.80 3.24
C ARG A 68 0.52 5.81 2.54
N HIS A 69 0.30 5.99 1.24
CA HIS A 69 -0.47 5.05 0.44
C HIS A 69 0.11 3.63 0.52
N ASN A 70 1.43 3.49 0.31
CA ASN A 70 2.07 2.18 0.31
C ASN A 70 2.02 1.51 1.69
N TYR A 71 2.16 2.29 2.77
CA TYR A 71 1.91 1.80 4.13
C TYR A 71 0.48 1.24 4.27
N CYS A 72 -0.53 1.98 3.81
CA CYS A 72 -1.92 1.53 3.90
C CYS A 72 -2.18 0.25 3.14
N VAL A 73 -1.62 0.10 1.93
CA VAL A 73 -1.72 -1.14 1.16
C VAL A 73 -1.04 -2.28 1.90
N ALA A 74 0.16 -2.08 2.44
CA ALA A 74 0.85 -3.11 3.20
C ALA A 74 0.08 -3.55 4.46
N VAL A 75 -0.58 -2.62 5.17
CA VAL A 75 -1.46 -2.97 6.30
C VAL A 75 -2.62 -3.87 5.85
N ILE A 76 -3.22 -3.59 4.69
CA ILE A 76 -4.33 -4.39 4.16
C ILE A 76 -3.86 -5.79 3.76
N GLU A 77 -2.72 -5.88 3.09
CA GLU A 77 -2.17 -7.18 2.65
C GLU A 77 -1.73 -8.04 3.85
N ASP A 78 -1.14 -7.43 4.88
CA ASP A 78 -0.73 -8.13 6.12
C ASP A 78 -1.91 -8.65 6.93
N THR A 79 -2.94 -7.81 7.10
CA THR A 79 -4.01 -8.09 8.08
C THR A 79 -5.31 -8.58 7.45
N GLY A 80 -5.51 -8.35 6.16
CA GLY A 80 -6.79 -8.54 5.48
C GLY A 80 -7.91 -7.58 5.92
N ASP A 81 -7.62 -6.64 6.84
CA ASP A 81 -8.57 -5.70 7.42
C ASP A 81 -8.87 -4.55 6.45
N LEU A 82 -10.00 -4.69 5.75
CA LEU A 82 -10.45 -3.71 4.77
C LEU A 82 -10.98 -2.41 5.41
N GLU A 83 -11.45 -2.46 6.66
CA GLU A 83 -11.97 -1.27 7.34
C GLU A 83 -10.81 -0.35 7.74
N ARG A 84 -9.82 -0.91 8.44
CA ARG A 84 -8.59 -0.20 8.78
C ARG A 84 -7.86 0.29 7.53
N GLY A 85 -7.84 -0.52 6.47
CA GLY A 85 -7.31 -0.15 5.17
C GLY A 85 -8.00 1.05 4.53
N GLU A 86 -9.34 1.05 4.53
CA GLU A 86 -10.15 2.15 4.00
C GLU A 86 -9.86 3.45 4.77
N GLU A 87 -9.83 3.41 6.10
CA GLU A 87 -9.52 4.57 6.93
C GLU A 87 -8.12 5.13 6.65
N CYS A 88 -7.13 4.24 6.54
CA CYS A 88 -5.76 4.62 6.22
C CYS A 88 -5.69 5.30 4.84
N LEU A 89 -6.27 4.68 3.81
CA LEU A 89 -6.30 5.25 2.45
C LEU A 89 -7.07 6.56 2.38
N LYS A 90 -8.16 6.70 3.15
CA LYS A 90 -8.90 7.95 3.28
C LYS A 90 -8.01 9.05 3.87
N SER A 91 -7.23 8.74 4.90
CA SER A 91 -6.24 9.69 5.45
C SER A 91 -5.18 10.06 4.42
N ALA A 92 -4.58 9.09 3.73
CA ALA A 92 -3.60 9.35 2.68
C ALA A 92 -4.18 10.24 1.56
N SER A 93 -5.42 9.98 1.14
CA SER A 93 -6.10 10.74 0.07
C SER A 93 -6.31 12.23 0.40
N SER A 94 -6.27 12.61 1.68
CA SER A 94 -6.36 14.03 2.06
C SER A 94 -5.13 14.86 1.67
N LEU A 95 -4.01 14.21 1.33
CA LEU A 95 -2.80 14.85 0.85
C LEU A 95 -2.74 14.99 -0.67
N ALA A 96 -3.66 14.34 -1.39
CA ALA A 96 -3.68 14.31 -2.86
C ALA A 96 -4.40 15.53 -3.43
N ASP A 97 -3.90 16.05 -4.55
CA ASP A 97 -4.65 17.00 -5.38
C ASP A 97 -5.53 16.22 -6.37
N SER A 98 -6.85 16.35 -6.25
CA SER A 98 -7.81 15.69 -7.13
C SER A 98 -7.69 16.10 -8.61
N ASN A 99 -7.04 17.22 -8.92
CA ASN A 99 -6.79 17.66 -10.29
C ASN A 99 -5.44 17.21 -10.84
N ASN A 100 -4.59 16.60 -10.00
CA ASN A 100 -3.29 16.06 -10.41
C ASN A 100 -3.45 14.58 -10.81
N PRO A 101 -3.29 14.24 -12.11
CA PRO A 101 -3.42 12.86 -12.57
C PRO A 101 -2.44 11.89 -11.91
N ASN A 102 -1.29 12.39 -11.45
CA ASN A 102 -0.30 11.58 -10.75
C ASN A 102 -0.75 11.17 -9.34
N ASP A 103 -1.75 11.84 -8.76
CA ASP A 103 -2.27 11.51 -7.43
C ASP A 103 -3.52 10.61 -7.50
N GLU A 104 -4.07 10.38 -8.70
CA GLU A 104 -5.32 9.64 -8.91
C GLU A 104 -5.29 8.21 -8.32
N PHE A 105 -4.10 7.61 -8.24
CA PHE A 105 -3.91 6.24 -7.75
C PHE A 105 -4.50 6.01 -6.35
N VAL A 106 -4.38 6.98 -5.43
CA VAL A 106 -4.88 6.82 -4.06
C VAL A 106 -6.40 6.72 -4.04
N PHE A 107 -7.08 7.50 -4.88
CA PHE A 107 -8.54 7.49 -4.99
C PHE A 107 -9.03 6.21 -5.64
N ARG A 108 -8.33 5.71 -6.67
CA ARG A 108 -8.65 4.42 -7.29
C ARG A 108 -8.54 3.26 -6.32
N HIS A 109 -7.46 3.19 -5.52
CA HIS A 109 -7.35 2.14 -4.51
C HIS A 109 -8.36 2.28 -3.39
N LEU A 110 -8.64 3.50 -2.92
CA LEU A 110 -9.70 3.71 -1.93
C LEU A 110 -11.06 3.21 -2.44
N ALA A 111 -11.39 3.47 -3.71
CA ALA A 111 -12.61 2.97 -4.33
C ALA A 111 -12.62 1.43 -4.43
N MET A 112 -11.50 0.82 -4.81
CA MET A 112 -11.34 -0.64 -4.88
C MET A 112 -11.55 -1.29 -3.51
N ILE A 113 -10.94 -0.75 -2.46
CA ILE A 113 -11.06 -1.30 -1.10
C ILE A 113 -12.49 -1.15 -0.56
N ARG A 114 -13.15 -0.03 -0.82
CA ARG A 114 -14.59 0.16 -0.51
C ARG A 114 -15.47 -0.88 -1.20
N ALA A 115 -15.26 -1.10 -2.49
CA ALA A 115 -16.02 -2.09 -3.24
C ALA A 115 -15.77 -3.52 -2.71
N LYS A 116 -14.51 -3.86 -2.41
CA LYS A 116 -14.14 -5.16 -1.83
C LYS A 116 -14.77 -5.36 -0.44
N ARG A 117 -14.85 -4.31 0.37
CA ARG A 117 -15.48 -4.34 1.70
C ARG A 117 -16.99 -4.55 1.60
N GLN A 118 -17.67 -3.78 0.74
CA GLN A 118 -19.10 -3.96 0.48
C GLN A 118 -19.42 -5.37 -0.02
N ALA A 119 -18.61 -5.93 -0.92
CA ALA A 119 -18.80 -7.30 -1.39
C ALA A 119 -18.60 -8.38 -0.30
N ARG A 120 -17.86 -8.06 0.78
CA ARG A 120 -17.66 -8.95 1.95
C ARG A 120 -18.74 -8.78 3.02
N ASP A 121 -19.50 -7.70 2.98
CA ASP A 121 -20.61 -7.44 3.90
C ASP A 121 -21.95 -7.76 3.20
N PRO A 122 -22.52 -8.96 3.38
CA PRO A 122 -23.69 -9.41 2.62
C PRO A 122 -25.00 -8.68 2.99
N LEU A 123 -24.96 -7.63 3.82
CA LEU A 123 -26.13 -6.92 4.34
C LEU A 123 -26.28 -5.46 3.86
N THR A 124 -25.50 -5.02 2.87
CA THR A 124 -25.79 -3.79 2.10
C THR A 124 -26.40 -4.08 0.74
#